data_AF-A0A5K0XD56-F1
#
_entry.id   AF-A0A5K0XD56-F1
#
_cell.length_a   1.000
_cell.length_b   1.000
_cell.length_c   1.000
_cell.angle_alpha   90.00
_cell.angle_beta   90.00
_cell.angle_gamma   90.00
#
_symmetry.space_group_name_H-M   'P 1'
#
loop_
_entity.id
_entity.type
_entity.pdbx_description
1 polymer ?
#
loop_
_entity_poly.entity_id
_entity_poly.type
_entity_poly.pdbx_seq_one_letter_code
_entity_poly.pdbx_strand_id
1 'polypeptide(L)' 'QPLKLQDKDIVEMVFFPVVNEACRVLAEAIAVKSSDLDVASVMGMGFPPY' A
#
# COMPACT_ATOMS: atom_id res chain seq x y z
N GLN A 1 -25.94 -10.95 -10.45
CA GLN A 1 -25.17 -11.96 -9.71
C GLN A 1 -24.13 -11.25 -8.86
N PRO A 2 -23.86 -11.68 -7.62
CA PRO A 2 -22.76 -11.11 -6.85
C PRO A 2 -21.43 -11.36 -7.57
N LEU A 3 -20.56 -10.36 -7.58
CA LEU A 3 -19.23 -10.45 -8.18
C LEU A 3 -18.44 -11.52 -7.41
N LYS A 4 -17.95 -12.53 -8.11
CA LYS A 4 -17.18 -13.63 -7.50
C LYS A 4 -15.70 -13.25 -7.55
N LEU A 5 -15.20 -12.67 -6.46
CA LEU A 5 -13.80 -12.26 -6.32
C LEU A 5 -12.95 -13.45 -5.88
N GLN A 6 -11.77 -13.58 -6.47
CA GLN A 6 -10.70 -14.42 -5.93
C GLN A 6 -9.96 -13.66 -4.83
N ASP A 7 -9.30 -14.38 -3.91
CA ASP A 7 -8.51 -13.74 -2.84
C ASP A 7 -7.45 -12.78 -3.40
N LYS A 8 -6.84 -13.14 -4.55
CA LYS A 8 -5.90 -12.27 -5.26
C LYS A 8 -6.55 -10.96 -5.69
N ASP A 9 -7.77 -11.01 -6.23
CA ASP A 9 -8.48 -9.81 -6.67
C ASP A 9 -8.75 -8.89 -5.48
N ILE A 10 -9.12 -9.46 -4.32
CA ILE A 10 -9.35 -8.70 -3.09
C ILE A 10 -8.05 -8.01 -2.64
N VAL A 11 -6.93 -8.73 -2.65
CA VAL A 11 -5.62 -8.16 -2.27
C VAL A 11 -5.23 -7.02 -3.21
N GLU A 12 -5.33 -7.23 -4.53
CA GLU A 12 -4.97 -6.21 -5.52
C GLU A 12 -5.88 -4.98 -5.44
N MET A 13 -7.19 -5.19 -5.27
CA MET A 13 -8.16 -4.09 -5.13
C MET A 13 -7.90 -3.24 -3.88
N VAL A 14 -7.39 -3.84 -2.80
CA VAL A 14 -7.08 -3.13 -1.54
C VAL A 14 -5.71 -2.48 -1.60
N PHE A 15 -4.68 -3.18 -2.07
CA PHE A 15 -3.30 -2.71 -1.96
C PHE A 15 -2.81 -1.87 -3.14
N PHE A 16 -3.32 -2.05 -4.36
CA PHE A 16 -2.91 -1.19 -5.48
C PHE A 16 -3.23 0.29 -5.23
N PRO A 17 -4.40 0.67 -4.67
CA PRO A 17 -4.64 2.05 -4.27
C PRO A 17 -3.67 2.56 -3.21
N VAL A 18 -3.28 1.71 -2.24
CA VAL A 18 -2.29 2.07 -1.20
C VAL A 18 -0.92 2.35 -1.81
N VAL A 19 -0.48 1.50 -2.74
CA VAL A 19 0.79 1.69 -3.47
C VAL A 19 0.74 2.96 -4.31
N ASN A 20 -0.37 3.22 -5.01
CA ASN A 20 -0.54 4.45 -5.78
C ASN A 20 -0.45 5.69 -4.89
N GLU A 21 -1.06 5.68 -3.70
CA GLU A 21 -0.97 6.80 -2.77
C GLU A 21 0.44 6.95 -2.18
N ALA A 22 1.13 5.85 -1.87
CA ALA A 22 2.53 5.90 -1.45
C ALA A 22 3.43 6.56 -2.52
N CYS A 23 3.21 6.28 -3.81
CA CYS A 23 3.89 6.97 -4.90
C CYS A 23 3.58 8.47 -4.93
N ARG A 24 2.33 8.88 -4.67
CA ARG A 24 1.95 10.29 -4.60
C ARG A 24 2.58 11.01 -3.42
N VAL A 25 2.57 10.40 -2.23
CA VAL A 25 3.21 10.93 -1.02
C VAL A 25 4.72 11.15 -1.23
N LEU A 26 5.37 10.23 -1.97
CA LEU A 26 6.78 10.41 -2.35
C LEU A 26 6.98 11.51 -3.39
N ALA A 27 6.13 11.59 -4.42
CA ALA A 27 6.22 12.60 -5.47
C ALA A 27 5.92 14.02 -4.97
N GLU A 28 5.00 14.15 -4.02
CA GLU A 28 4.63 15.40 -3.34
C GLU A 28 5.66 15.79 -2.25
N ALA A 29 6.74 15.02 -2.09
CA ALA A 29 7.81 15.22 -1.11
C ALA A 29 7.33 15.26 0.36
N ILE A 30 6.20 14.60 0.66
CA ILE A 30 5.70 14.41 2.02
C ILE A 30 6.60 13.40 2.76
N ALA A 31 7.06 12.36 2.05
CA ALA A 31 8.11 11.47 2.52
C ALA A 31 9.45 11.80 1.85
N VAL A 32 10.55 11.79 2.62
CA VAL A 32 11.88 12.15 2.11
C VAL A 32 12.51 10.99 1.33
N LYS A 33 12.27 9.75 1.76
CA LYS A 33 12.74 8.53 1.08
C LYS A 33 11.62 7.49 1.02
N SER A 34 11.67 6.62 0.02
CA SER A 34 10.75 5.47 -0.09
C SER A 34 10.84 4.55 1.12
N SER A 35 12.05 4.35 1.68
CA SER A 35 12.24 3.55 2.89
C SER A 35 11.46 4.04 4.10
N ASP A 36 11.18 5.34 4.17
CA ASP A 36 10.43 5.92 5.29
C ASP A 36 8.95 5.47 5.22
N LEU A 37 8.42 5.27 4.00
CA LEU A 37 7.10 4.70 3.76
C LEU A 37 7.04 3.21 4.11
N ASP A 38 8.10 2.45 3.80
CA ASP A 38 8.19 1.02 4.17
C ASP A 38 8.17 0.87 5.70
N VAL A 39 9.00 1.66 6.41
CA VAL A 39 9.05 1.65 7.87
C VAL A 39 7.71 2.08 8.47
N ALA A 40 7.06 3.11 7.93
CA ALA A 40 5.75 3.56 8.41
C ALA A 40 4.65 2.50 8.18
N SER A 41 4.69 1.79 7.06
CA SER A 41 3.71 0.74 6.74
C SER A 41 3.86 -0.47 7.66
N VAL A 42 5.09 -0.91 7.91
CA VAL A 42 5.38 -2.06 8.79
C VAL A 42 5.11 -1.70 10.25
N MET A 43 5.68 -0.58 10.74
CA MET A 43 5.62 -0.21 12.16
C MET A 43 4.29 0.44 12.57
N GLY A 44 3.65 1.17 11.66
CA GLY A 44 2.42 1.92 11.94
C GLY A 44 1.14 1.19 11.58
N MET A 45 1.14 0.43 10.47
CA MET A 45 -0.05 -0.24 9.94
C MET A 45 0.02 -1.77 10.05
N GLY A 46 1.13 -2.33 10.54
CA GLY A 46 1.32 -3.77 10.69
C GLY A 46 1.49 -4.51 9.36
N PHE A 47 1.98 -3.83 8.31
CA PHE A 47 2.29 -4.47 7.03
C PHE A 47 3.34 -5.58 7.22
N PRO A 48 3.24 -6.73 6.54
CA PRO A 48 4.20 -7.82 6.67
C PRO A 48 5.65 -7.35 6.43
N PRO A 49 6.61 -7.71 7.31
CA PRO A 49 8.00 -7.26 7.19
C PRO A 49 8.86 -8.12 6.24
N TYR A 50 8.27 -9.14 5.60
CA TYR A 50 8.96 -10.18 4.82
C TYR A 50 8.58 -10.16 3.34
#